data_AF-A0A455U005-F1
#
_entry.id   AF-A0A455U005-F1
#
_cell.length_a   1.000
_cell.length_b   1.000
_cell.length_c   1.000
_cell.angle_alpha   90.00
_cell.angle_beta   90.00
_cell.angle_gamma   90.00
#
_symmetry.space_group_name_H-M   'P 1'
#
loop_
_entity.id
_entity.type
_entity.pdbx_description
1 polymer ?
#
loop_
_entity_poly.entity_id
_entity_poly.type
_entity_poly.pdbx_seq_one_letter_code
_entity_poly.pdbx_strand_id
1 'polypeptide(L)'
;MDRIDDVLTHANDYGFTHYEELSIKGRGRAEVEGWLDDEWYADVDFSLDNGETLEEKRERLITGAWGMSEDDIRQALDVASQEGMTEFEDLEIDKSGIIDIEGRDENGRELEISLRQGSYEVTQIDRD
;
A
#
# COMPACT_ATOMS: atom_id res chain seq x y z
N MET A 1 5.85 -2.68 -11.08
CA MET A 1 4.45 -2.97 -10.68
C MET A 1 4.23 -4.42 -10.28
N ASP A 2 4.62 -5.43 -11.06
CA ASP A 2 4.33 -6.86 -10.77
C ASP A 2 4.51 -7.33 -9.31
N ARG A 3 5.48 -6.80 -8.56
CA ARG A 3 5.67 -7.13 -7.14
C ARG A 3 4.53 -6.69 -6.22
N ILE A 4 3.83 -5.60 -6.53
CA ILE A 4 2.71 -5.13 -5.70
C ILE A 4 1.47 -6.02 -5.86
N ASP A 5 1.29 -6.60 -7.06
CA ASP A 5 0.19 -7.55 -7.31
C ASP A 5 0.34 -8.82 -6.46
N ASP A 6 1.59 -9.29 -6.29
CA ASP A 6 1.90 -10.43 -5.40
C ASP A 6 1.59 -10.08 -3.93
N VAL A 7 1.99 -8.88 -3.47
CA VAL A 7 1.68 -8.41 -2.10
C VAL A 7 0.18 -8.32 -1.87
N LEU A 8 -0.56 -7.71 -2.79
CA LEU A 8 -2.02 -7.59 -2.69
C LEU A 8 -2.70 -8.95 -2.67
N THR A 9 -2.23 -9.89 -3.50
CA THR A 9 -2.74 -11.26 -3.49
C THR A 9 -2.53 -11.92 -2.13
N HIS A 10 -1.32 -11.83 -1.57
CA HIS A 10 -1.02 -12.40 -0.26
C HIS A 10 -1.81 -11.75 0.87
N ALA A 11 -1.97 -10.43 0.85
CA ALA A 11 -2.75 -9.71 1.84
C ALA A 11 -4.24 -10.05 1.76
N ASN A 12 -4.80 -10.18 0.55
CA ASN A 12 -6.19 -10.59 0.34
C ASN A 12 -6.41 -12.03 0.85
N ASP A 13 -5.50 -12.96 0.49
CA ASP A 13 -5.54 -14.35 0.98
C ASP A 13 -5.42 -14.44 2.51
N TYR A 14 -4.66 -13.52 3.13
CA TYR A 14 -4.54 -13.41 4.58
C TYR A 14 -5.83 -12.89 5.24
N GLY A 15 -6.61 -12.09 4.51
CA GLY A 15 -7.92 -11.58 4.93
C GLY A 15 -7.98 -10.07 5.17
N PHE A 16 -7.02 -9.29 4.67
CA PHE A 16 -7.13 -7.83 4.71
C PHE A 16 -8.33 -7.35 3.86
N THR A 17 -9.05 -6.36 4.40
CA THR A 17 -10.23 -5.74 3.77
C THR A 17 -10.03 -4.24 3.53
N HIS A 18 -9.27 -3.59 4.41
CA HIS A 18 -8.85 -2.21 4.27
C HIS A 18 -7.38 -2.10 4.60
N TYR A 19 -6.67 -1.23 3.90
CA TYR A 19 -5.23 -1.08 3.97
C TYR A 19 -4.90 0.33 4.45
N GLU A 20 -4.02 0.45 5.43
CA GLU A 20 -3.45 1.73 5.86
C GLU A 20 -2.08 1.95 5.22
N GLU A 21 -1.25 0.89 5.14
CA GLU A 21 0.08 0.91 4.52
C GLU A 21 0.34 -0.38 3.72
N LEU A 22 1.03 -0.24 2.60
CA LEU A 22 1.62 -1.31 1.79
C LEU A 22 3.04 -0.93 1.42
N SER A 23 4.03 -1.67 1.90
CA SER A 23 5.43 -1.30 1.72
C SER A 23 6.29 -2.46 1.26
N ILE A 24 7.07 -2.28 0.19
CA ILE A 24 8.11 -3.24 -0.22
C ILE A 24 9.40 -2.90 0.52
N LYS A 25 9.66 -3.66 1.58
CA LYS A 25 10.89 -3.51 2.37
C LYS A 25 12.07 -4.23 1.69
N GLY A 26 13.28 -3.80 2.05
CA GLY A 26 14.50 -4.48 1.63
C GLY A 26 14.53 -5.97 2.04
N ARG A 27 15.31 -6.78 1.31
CA ARG A 27 15.48 -8.24 1.52
C ARG A 27 14.27 -9.11 1.12
N GLY A 28 13.45 -8.65 0.17
CA GLY A 28 12.35 -9.46 -0.36
C GLY A 28 11.21 -9.61 0.65
N ARG A 29 10.90 -8.54 1.38
CA ARG A 29 9.82 -8.49 2.35
C ARG A 29 8.80 -7.46 1.93
N ALA A 30 7.55 -7.67 2.30
CA ALA A 30 6.53 -6.64 2.23
C ALA A 30 5.83 -6.51 3.58
N GLU A 31 5.58 -5.30 4.00
CA GLU A 31 4.77 -4.98 5.19
C GLU A 31 3.39 -4.56 4.71
N VAL A 32 2.37 -5.06 5.41
CA VAL A 32 0.97 -4.67 5.17
C VAL A 32 0.35 -4.35 6.52
N GLU A 33 -0.14 -3.12 6.62
CA GLU A 33 -0.90 -2.68 7.78
C GLU A 33 -2.36 -2.37 7.38
N GLY A 34 -3.31 -2.73 8.23
CA GLY A 34 -4.72 -2.48 7.95
C GLY A 34 -5.68 -3.38 8.72
N TRP A 35 -6.88 -3.54 8.18
CA TRP A 35 -8.01 -4.16 8.86
C TRP A 35 -8.42 -5.48 8.23
N LEU A 36 -8.59 -6.49 9.06
CA LEU A 36 -9.12 -7.81 8.66
C LEU A 36 -10.64 -7.84 8.69
N ASP A 37 -11.24 -7.07 9.60
CA ASP A 37 -12.68 -6.84 9.73
C ASP A 37 -12.92 -5.52 10.50
N ASP A 38 -14.16 -5.24 10.91
CA ASP A 38 -14.53 -4.02 11.64
C ASP A 38 -13.87 -3.89 13.04
N GLU A 39 -13.24 -4.93 13.57
CA GLU A 39 -12.68 -4.96 14.93
C GLU A 39 -11.19 -5.31 14.97
N TRP A 40 -10.62 -5.93 13.95
CA TRP A 40 -9.24 -6.42 13.97
C TRP A 40 -8.32 -5.65 13.03
N TYR A 41 -7.35 -4.97 13.64
CA TYR A 41 -6.19 -4.39 12.95
C TYR A 41 -5.03 -5.40 12.94
N ALA A 42 -4.27 -5.42 11.86
CA ALA A 42 -3.10 -6.25 11.70
C ALA A 42 -1.95 -5.46 11.04
N ASP A 43 -0.74 -5.78 11.48
CA ASP A 43 0.55 -5.37 10.92
C ASP A 43 1.29 -6.68 10.65
N VAL A 44 1.56 -6.97 9.38
CA VAL A 44 2.04 -8.26 8.91
C VAL A 44 3.18 -8.10 7.90
N ASP A 45 4.32 -8.72 8.22
CA ASP A 45 5.42 -8.91 7.27
C ASP A 45 5.20 -10.20 6.47
N PHE A 46 5.21 -10.09 5.15
CA PHE A 46 5.24 -11.22 4.22
C PHE A 46 6.60 -11.38 3.54
N SER A 47 6.97 -12.62 3.27
CA SER A 47 8.05 -12.95 2.33
C SER A 47 7.56 -12.79 0.90
N LEU A 48 8.26 -12.01 0.08
CA LEU A 48 7.95 -11.87 -1.35
C LEU A 48 8.35 -13.11 -2.17
N ASP A 49 9.16 -14.01 -1.62
CA ASP A 49 9.59 -15.22 -2.33
C ASP A 49 8.47 -16.29 -2.38
N ASN A 50 7.59 -16.31 -1.37
CA ASN A 50 6.62 -17.39 -1.18
C ASN A 50 5.30 -17.00 -0.47
N GLY A 51 5.13 -15.73 -0.09
CA GLY A 51 3.95 -15.24 0.64
C GLY A 51 3.87 -15.66 2.11
N GLU A 52 4.92 -16.27 2.67
CA GLU A 52 4.92 -16.70 4.06
C GLU A 52 4.85 -15.51 5.01
N THR A 53 3.97 -15.56 6.01
CA THR A 53 3.94 -14.61 7.12
C THR A 53 5.20 -14.77 7.97
N LEU A 54 6.01 -13.73 8.03
CA LEU A 54 7.28 -13.70 8.76
C LEU A 54 7.15 -13.08 10.15
N GLU A 55 6.35 -12.01 10.27
CA GLU A 55 6.03 -11.33 11.52
C GLU A 55 4.55 -10.93 11.48
N GLU A 56 3.91 -10.93 12.65
CA GLU A 56 2.50 -10.59 12.79
C GLU A 56 2.25 -9.90 14.13
N LYS A 57 1.57 -8.76 14.08
CA LYS A 57 0.90 -8.13 15.22
C LYS A 57 -0.58 -7.98 14.89
N ARG A 58 -1.43 -8.25 15.89
CA ARG A 58 -2.87 -8.01 15.79
C ARG A 58 -3.38 -7.28 17.01
N GLU A 59 -4.25 -6.31 16.79
CA GLU A 59 -4.91 -5.55 17.83
C GLU A 59 -6.41 -5.47 17.57
N ARG A 60 -7.21 -5.66 18.62
CA ARG A 60 -8.65 -5.44 18.55
C ARG A 60 -8.96 -3.97 18.86
N LEU A 61 -9.57 -3.27 17.91
CA LEU A 61 -9.90 -1.86 17.99
C LEU A 61 -11.41 -1.66 17.88
N ILE A 62 -11.93 -0.59 18.49
CA ILE A 62 -13.37 -0.24 18.47
C ILE A 62 -13.69 0.93 17.53
N THR A 63 -12.69 1.40 16.78
CA THR A 63 -12.82 2.56 15.89
C THR A 63 -13.52 2.21 14.57
N GLY A 64 -13.65 0.92 14.24
CA GLY A 64 -14.14 0.45 12.95
C GLY A 64 -13.02 0.42 11.90
N ALA A 65 -13.20 -0.41 10.88
CA ALA A 65 -12.28 -0.49 9.76
C ALA A 65 -12.22 0.84 8.99
N TRP A 66 -11.02 1.27 8.65
CA TRP A 66 -10.77 2.43 7.81
C TRP A 66 -9.52 2.20 6.94
N GLY A 67 -9.34 3.04 5.93
CA GLY A 67 -8.22 2.97 5.02
C GLY A 67 -8.69 2.80 3.57
N MET A 68 -7.81 2.23 2.76
CA MET A 68 -8.02 2.00 1.34
C MET A 68 -8.64 0.63 1.10
N SER A 69 -9.58 0.55 0.16
CA SER A 69 -9.95 -0.75 -0.42
C SER A 69 -8.88 -1.21 -1.43
N GLU A 70 -8.90 -2.49 -1.82
CA GLU A 70 -8.03 -2.98 -2.90
C GLU A 70 -8.23 -2.19 -4.21
N ASP A 71 -9.47 -1.80 -4.50
CA ASP A 71 -9.80 -0.96 -5.66
C ASP A 71 -9.15 0.43 -5.54
N ASP A 72 -9.14 1.04 -4.35
CA ASP A 72 -8.47 2.33 -4.14
C ASP A 72 -6.96 2.23 -4.41
N ILE A 73 -6.32 1.17 -3.94
CA ILE A 73 -4.88 0.93 -4.17
C ILE A 73 -4.61 0.77 -5.66
N ARG A 74 -5.40 -0.04 -6.37
CA ARG A 74 -5.23 -0.24 -7.82
C ARG A 74 -5.38 1.07 -8.58
N GLN A 75 -6.34 1.90 -8.22
CA GLN A 75 -6.55 3.21 -8.84
C GLN A 75 -5.41 4.19 -8.52
N ALA A 76 -4.92 4.19 -7.29
CA ALA A 76 -3.79 5.01 -6.88
C ALA A 76 -2.51 4.63 -7.68
N LEU A 77 -2.22 3.33 -7.79
CA LEU A 77 -1.09 2.82 -8.55
C LEU A 77 -1.20 3.09 -10.06
N ASP A 78 -2.41 3.04 -10.63
CA ASP A 78 -2.65 3.42 -12.04
C ASP A 78 -2.31 4.91 -12.27
N VAL A 79 -2.74 5.80 -11.38
CA VAL A 79 -2.37 7.22 -11.43
C VAL A 79 -0.86 7.40 -11.30
N ALA A 80 -0.21 6.73 -10.35
CA ALA A 80 1.23 6.81 -10.19
C ALA A 80 1.99 6.34 -11.44
N SER A 81 1.53 5.25 -12.07
CA SER A 81 2.10 4.76 -13.32
C SER A 81 1.94 5.75 -14.47
N GLN A 82 0.79 6.42 -14.59
CA GLN A 82 0.54 7.45 -15.60
C GLN A 82 1.45 8.68 -15.41
N GLU A 83 1.82 8.99 -14.18
CA GLU A 83 2.76 10.07 -13.84
C GLU A 83 4.24 9.67 -13.97
N GLY A 84 4.51 8.43 -14.38
CA GLY A 84 5.84 7.94 -14.75
C GLY A 84 6.52 7.05 -13.71
N MET A 85 5.81 6.62 -12.67
CA MET A 85 6.32 5.64 -11.73
C MET A 85 6.44 4.27 -12.40
N THR A 86 7.61 3.64 -12.26
CA THR A 86 7.92 2.33 -12.86
C THR A 86 8.22 1.27 -11.81
N GLU A 87 8.82 1.68 -10.69
CA GLU A 87 9.06 0.84 -9.51
C GLU A 87 8.27 1.41 -8.33
N PHE A 88 7.59 0.53 -7.61
CA PHE A 88 6.80 0.82 -6.42
C PHE A 88 7.63 0.50 -5.18
N GLU A 89 7.62 1.38 -4.19
CA GLU A 89 8.30 1.17 -2.91
C GLU A 89 7.30 1.21 -1.74
N ASP A 90 6.44 2.22 -1.68
CA ASP A 90 5.53 2.44 -0.54
C ASP A 90 4.21 3.09 -0.94
N LEU A 91 3.16 2.80 -0.19
CA LEU A 91 1.84 3.41 -0.29
C LEU A 91 1.19 3.48 1.09
N GLU A 92 0.85 4.69 1.54
CA GLU A 92 0.15 4.91 2.80
C GLU A 92 -1.04 5.86 2.63
N ILE A 93 -2.04 5.74 3.50
CA ILE A 93 -3.15 6.70 3.58
C ILE A 93 -3.17 7.40 4.94
N ASP A 94 -3.20 8.72 4.90
CA ASP A 94 -3.34 9.53 6.11
C ASP A 94 -4.81 9.63 6.57
N LYS A 95 -5.01 10.09 7.81
CA LYS A 95 -6.36 10.29 8.39
C LYS A 95 -7.19 11.37 7.70
N SER A 96 -6.58 12.18 6.83
CA SER A 96 -7.28 13.19 6.03
C SER A 96 -7.78 12.62 4.69
N GLY A 97 -7.36 11.41 4.34
CA GLY A 97 -7.69 10.69 3.11
C GLY A 97 -6.79 11.07 1.94
N ILE A 98 -5.56 11.51 2.23
CA ILE A 98 -4.49 11.64 1.25
C ILE A 98 -3.75 10.30 1.20
N ILE A 99 -3.57 9.78 -0.01
CA ILE A 99 -2.78 8.59 -0.31
C ILE A 99 -1.46 9.09 -0.86
N ASP A 100 -0.37 8.72 -0.20
CA ASP A 100 0.99 8.99 -0.64
C ASP A 100 1.56 7.72 -1.25
N ILE A 101 2.25 7.86 -2.39
CA ILE A 101 2.79 6.75 -3.17
C ILE A 101 4.24 7.08 -3.48
N GLU A 102 5.16 6.24 -3.01
CA GLU A 102 6.59 6.40 -3.22
C GLU A 102 7.13 5.31 -4.14
N GLY A 103 8.10 5.69 -4.98
CA GLY A 103 8.73 4.78 -5.91
C GLY A 103 9.78 5.43 -6.77
N ARG A 104 10.08 4.82 -7.92
CA ARG A 104 11.10 5.31 -8.86
C ARG A 104 10.61 5.40 -10.30
N ASP A 105 11.12 6.41 -11.00
CA ASP A 105 10.93 6.57 -12.44
C ASP A 105 11.84 5.64 -13.26
N GLU A 106 11.73 5.68 -14.59
CA GLU A 106 12.53 4.85 -15.50
C GLU A 106 14.06 5.07 -15.39
N ASN A 107 14.49 6.19 -14.81
CA ASN A 107 15.90 6.55 -14.60
C ASN A 107 16.37 6.21 -13.18
N GLY A 108 15.52 5.59 -12.36
CA GLY A 108 15.79 5.25 -10.97
C GLY A 108 15.72 6.44 -10.01
N ARG A 109 15.18 7.58 -10.46
CA ARG A 109 14.99 8.76 -9.59
C ARG A 109 13.76 8.59 -8.75
N GLU A 110 13.81 9.11 -7.53
CA GLU A 110 12.69 9.04 -6.60
C GLU A 110 11.53 9.90 -7.10
N LEU A 111 10.34 9.35 -6.95
CA LEU A 111 9.08 9.95 -7.33
C LEU A 111 8.08 9.67 -6.22
N GLU A 112 7.56 10.73 -5.64
CA GLU A 112 6.49 10.70 -4.64
C GLU A 112 5.27 11.41 -5.22
N ILE A 113 4.10 10.79 -5.07
CA ILE A 113 2.84 11.29 -5.59
C ILE A 113 1.79 11.20 -4.49
N SER A 114 1.25 12.36 -4.12
CA SER A 114 0.12 12.45 -3.19
C SER A 114 -1.18 12.63 -3.97
N LEU A 115 -2.21 11.87 -3.62
CA LEU A 115 -3.54 11.98 -4.23
C LEU A 115 -4.68 11.84 -3.24
N ARG A 116 -5.84 12.38 -3.59
CA ARG A 116 -7.04 12.31 -2.74
C ARG A 116 -7.80 11.00 -2.95
N GLN A 117 -8.05 10.21 -1.89
CA GLN A 117 -8.88 9.00 -1.98
C GLN A 117 -10.27 9.32 -2.56
N GLY A 118 -10.73 8.48 -3.49
CA GLY A 118 -12.05 8.54 -4.12
C GLY A 118 -12.15 9.49 -5.32
N SER A 119 -11.43 10.62 -5.34
CA SER A 119 -11.32 11.45 -6.55
C SER A 119 -10.09 11.12 -7.38
N TYR A 120 -9.05 10.60 -6.73
CA TYR A 120 -7.71 10.35 -7.29
C TYR A 120 -7.11 11.60 -7.95
N GLU A 121 -7.53 12.79 -7.47
CA GLU A 121 -6.92 14.06 -7.86
C GLU A 121 -5.53 14.11 -7.24
N VAL A 122 -4.51 14.26 -8.10
CA VAL A 122 -3.12 14.47 -7.67
C VAL A 122 -3.01 15.83 -6.99
N THR A 123 -2.63 15.82 -5.73
CA THR A 123 -2.46 17.03 -4.93
C THR A 123 -1.01 17.50 -4.87
N GLN A 124 -0.05 16.58 -5.04
CA GLN A 124 1.38 16.87 -5.00
C GLN A 124 2.17 15.84 -5.83
N ILE A 125 3.27 16.28 -6.43
CA ILE A 125 4.27 15.42 -7.08
C ILE A 125 5.64 15.97 -6.72
N ASP A 126 6.48 15.15 -6.11
CA ASP A 126 7.87 15.45 -5.80
C ASP A 126 8.84 14.54 -6.56
N ARG A 127 9.97 15.11 -6.97
CA ARG A 127 10.99 14.46 -7.82
C ARG A 127 12.37 14.96 -7.44
N ASP A 128 13.31 14.02 -7.26
CA ASP A 128 14.72 14.29 -6.97
C ASP A 128 15.65 14.21 -8.21
#